data_AF-A0A846DU23-F1
#
_entry.id   AF-A0A846DU23-F1
#
_cell.length_a   1.000
_cell.length_b   1.000
_cell.length_c   1.000
_cell.angle_alpha   90.00
_cell.angle_beta   90.00
_cell.angle_gamma   90.00
#
_symmetry.space_group_name_H-M   'P 1'
#
loop_
_entity.id
_entity.type
_entity.pdbx_description
1 polymer ?
#
loop_
_entity_poly.entity_id
_entity_poly.type
_entity_poly.pdbx_seq_one_letter_code
_entity_poly.pdbx_strand_id
1 'polypeptide(L)'
;MHFTRQHPKHSIAQPRLKLTLAIALALTFGCTNPSTSLTANPIGETSIAAPSPDPPIRETSDAPDDLPAQAETIALEGSEVEMLRREALETAIVDNNLTPLVSYCRMGECMSSYYTFNNLVQEAGRERLYEAEILTQHSAMGETEGEWILAEAPTQILCSTERPTAVDFAGNEYIINHLSPGVSPSSFQAEVDALYWALCHNISASQLAETGFRASQARRLGYDLNREANQTRQTSVRFLD
;
A
#
# COMPACT_ATOMS: atom_id res chain seq x y z
N MET A 1 24.98 3.87 -64.84
CA MET A 1 25.82 3.60 -63.66
C MET A 1 24.92 3.66 -62.43
N HIS A 2 24.89 2.63 -61.59
CA HIS A 2 24.11 2.64 -60.35
C HIS A 2 25.04 2.41 -59.15
N PHE A 3 24.89 3.23 -58.11
CA PHE A 3 25.57 3.06 -56.83
C PHE A 3 24.56 2.54 -55.78
N THR A 4 24.58 1.24 -55.52
CA THR A 4 23.76 0.63 -54.47
C THR A 4 24.48 0.77 -53.13
N ARG A 5 24.08 1.75 -52.32
CA ARG A 5 24.74 2.08 -51.05
C ARG A 5 24.32 1.11 -49.94
N GLN A 6 25.05 0.01 -49.78
CA GLN A 6 24.87 -0.87 -48.61
C GLN A 6 25.36 -0.15 -47.35
N HIS A 7 24.46 0.02 -46.37
CA HIS A 7 24.82 0.41 -45.01
C HIS A 7 24.90 -0.85 -44.13
N PRO A 8 25.91 -0.97 -43.24
CA PRO A 8 26.10 -2.17 -42.43
C PRO A 8 25.03 -2.31 -41.34
N LYS A 9 24.46 -3.51 -41.21
CA LYS A 9 23.73 -3.90 -40.00
C LYS A 9 24.71 -4.16 -38.87
N HIS A 10 24.80 -3.27 -37.88
CA HIS A 10 25.18 -3.63 -36.50
C HIS A 10 24.85 -2.48 -35.54
N SER A 11 23.96 -2.72 -34.58
CA SER A 11 24.25 -2.45 -33.17
C SER A 11 23.31 -3.26 -32.25
N ILE A 12 23.94 -4.15 -31.50
CA ILE A 12 23.63 -4.58 -30.12
C ILE A 12 22.19 -4.31 -29.64
N ALA A 13 21.42 -5.39 -29.44
CA ALA A 13 20.23 -5.34 -28.60
C ALA A 13 20.61 -5.12 -27.12
N GLN A 14 19.92 -4.23 -26.41
CA GLN A 14 20.03 -4.03 -24.96
C GLN A 14 18.77 -4.51 -24.21
N PRO A 15 18.54 -5.83 -24.04
CA PRO A 15 17.39 -6.36 -23.32
C PRO A 15 17.65 -6.46 -21.79
N ARG A 16 18.23 -5.43 -21.16
CA ARG A 16 18.65 -5.47 -19.73
C ARG A 16 18.42 -4.21 -18.89
N LEU A 17 17.66 -3.22 -19.40
CA LEU A 17 17.25 -2.03 -18.63
C LEU A 17 15.74 -1.95 -18.34
N LYS A 18 14.92 -2.86 -18.87
CA LYS A 18 13.50 -3.00 -18.52
C LYS A 18 13.24 -3.89 -17.28
N LEU A 19 14.29 -4.20 -16.52
CA LEU A 19 14.17 -4.87 -15.21
C LEU A 19 13.79 -3.88 -14.09
N THR A 20 13.04 -2.83 -14.44
CA THR A 20 12.60 -1.76 -13.55
C THR A 20 11.60 -2.33 -12.53
N LEU A 21 11.73 -1.93 -11.26
CA LEU A 21 10.84 -2.03 -10.08
C LEU A 21 9.90 -3.24 -9.81
N ALA A 22 9.35 -3.96 -10.80
CA ALA A 22 8.42 -5.07 -10.59
C ALA A 22 9.00 -6.18 -9.70
N ILE A 23 10.30 -6.45 -9.83
CA ILE A 23 11.04 -7.38 -8.95
C ILE A 23 11.08 -6.85 -7.50
N ALA A 24 11.20 -5.53 -7.30
CA ALA A 24 11.32 -4.96 -5.97
C ALA A 24 9.98 -4.90 -5.22
N LEU A 25 8.88 -4.58 -5.92
CA LEU A 25 7.52 -4.74 -5.40
C LEU A 25 7.22 -6.22 -5.05
N ALA A 26 7.65 -7.16 -5.90
CA ALA A 26 7.53 -8.60 -5.61
C ALA A 26 8.42 -9.07 -4.44
N LEU A 27 9.40 -8.26 -3.99
CA LEU A 27 10.26 -8.56 -2.84
C LEU A 27 9.76 -7.91 -1.54
N THR A 28 9.16 -6.71 -1.58
CA THR A 28 8.57 -6.08 -0.38
C THR A 28 7.37 -6.86 0.12
N PHE A 29 6.43 -7.23 -0.77
CA PHE A 29 5.26 -8.06 -0.44
C PHE A 29 5.60 -9.53 -0.11
N GLY A 30 6.87 -9.94 -0.18
CA GLY A 30 7.28 -11.33 0.10
C GLY A 30 7.38 -11.68 1.59
N CYS A 31 7.42 -10.68 2.49
CA CYS A 31 7.78 -10.89 3.90
C CYS A 31 6.82 -10.27 4.93
N THR A 32 5.88 -9.41 4.53
CA THR A 32 5.00 -8.65 5.44
C THR A 32 3.52 -9.03 5.28
N ASN A 33 3.14 -10.16 5.89
CA ASN A 33 1.76 -10.31 6.36
C ASN A 33 1.52 -9.25 7.45
N PRO A 34 0.38 -8.55 7.50
CA PRO A 34 0.04 -7.72 8.65
C PRO A 34 -0.07 -8.61 9.90
N SER A 35 0.77 -8.32 10.91
CA SER A 35 0.93 -9.15 12.11
C SER A 35 -0.38 -9.25 12.90
N THR A 36 -1.08 -10.37 12.78
CA THR A 36 -2.32 -10.65 13.51
C THR A 36 -2.01 -10.95 14.97
N SER A 37 -1.89 -9.92 15.80
CA SER A 37 -1.44 -10.00 17.19
C SER A 37 -2.52 -10.57 18.12
N LEU A 38 -2.35 -11.86 18.42
CA LEU A 38 -2.78 -12.56 19.64
C LEU A 38 -4.29 -12.66 19.95
N THR A 39 -4.79 -13.87 19.67
CA THR A 39 -5.88 -14.55 20.39
C THR A 39 -5.91 -14.30 21.90
N ALA A 40 -7.10 -14.03 22.44
CA ALA A 40 -7.35 -13.94 23.88
C ALA A 40 -8.33 -15.03 24.38
N ASN A 41 -7.77 -16.08 24.99
CA ASN A 41 -8.38 -17.08 25.91
C ASN A 41 -9.65 -17.86 25.47
N PRO A 42 -9.79 -19.10 25.98
CA PRO A 42 -10.58 -19.27 27.21
C PRO A 42 -9.81 -19.92 28.37
N ILE A 43 -10.28 -19.68 29.60
CA ILE A 43 -9.76 -20.26 30.85
C ILE A 43 -10.77 -21.27 31.41
N GLY A 44 -10.29 -22.44 31.87
CA GLY A 44 -11.04 -23.49 32.58
C GLY A 44 -10.98 -24.84 31.85
N GLU A 45 -10.61 -25.98 32.46
CA GLU A 45 -10.97 -26.45 33.81
C GLU A 45 -9.90 -27.35 34.49
N THR A 46 -9.85 -27.24 35.82
CA THR A 46 -9.71 -28.29 36.86
C THR A 46 -8.78 -29.51 36.66
N SER A 47 -7.77 -29.62 37.55
CA SER A 47 -6.89 -30.78 37.72
C SER A 47 -7.33 -31.71 38.87
N ILE A 48 -7.13 -33.03 38.73
CA ILE A 48 -7.25 -34.06 39.79
C ILE A 48 -6.18 -35.16 39.56
N ALA A 49 -5.58 -35.73 40.62
CA ALA A 49 -4.58 -36.81 40.59
C ALA A 49 -4.96 -37.95 41.57
N ALA A 50 -4.27 -39.09 41.76
CA ALA A 50 -2.92 -39.60 41.41
C ALA A 50 -3.00 -41.17 41.34
N PRO A 51 -2.07 -42.05 41.82
CA PRO A 51 -0.60 -41.97 42.05
C PRO A 51 0.26 -43.22 41.61
N SER A 52 1.55 -43.01 41.28
CA SER A 52 2.70 -43.94 41.50
C SER A 52 2.73 -45.34 40.81
N PRO A 53 3.87 -46.10 40.82
CA PRO A 53 5.22 -45.80 41.35
C PRO A 53 6.40 -45.90 40.32
N ASP A 54 7.60 -45.59 40.83
CA ASP A 54 8.93 -45.42 40.18
C ASP A 54 9.89 -46.64 40.32
N PRO A 55 11.14 -46.64 39.80
CA PRO A 55 11.76 -45.81 38.74
C PRO A 55 12.30 -46.72 37.58
N PRO A 56 13.61 -47.06 37.32
CA PRO A 56 14.93 -46.64 37.83
C PRO A 56 15.97 -46.13 36.78
N ILE A 57 16.52 -44.94 37.02
CA ILE A 57 17.94 -44.49 36.82
C ILE A 57 18.64 -44.72 35.46
N ARG A 58 19.03 -43.62 34.80
CA ARG A 58 20.42 -43.46 34.30
C ARG A 58 20.86 -41.99 34.21
N GLU A 59 22.08 -41.70 34.65
CA GLU A 59 22.73 -40.38 34.60
C GLU A 59 23.34 -40.12 33.21
N THR A 60 23.44 -38.85 32.78
CA THR A 60 24.71 -38.25 32.27
C THR A 60 24.58 -36.76 31.91
N SER A 61 25.70 -36.04 32.11
CA SER A 61 26.18 -34.83 31.39
C SER A 61 25.69 -33.45 31.84
N ASP A 62 26.67 -32.59 32.06
CA ASP A 62 26.56 -31.16 32.34
C ASP A 62 26.18 -30.33 31.10
N ALA A 63 25.49 -29.21 31.34
CA ALA A 63 25.50 -28.00 30.51
C ALA A 63 25.24 -26.79 31.43
N PRO A 64 25.87 -25.62 31.22
CA PRO A 64 25.70 -24.46 32.10
C PRO A 64 24.39 -23.70 31.82
N ASP A 65 23.81 -23.12 32.88
CA ASP A 65 22.77 -22.08 32.76
C ASP A 65 23.37 -20.80 32.18
N ASP A 66 23.01 -20.47 30.94
CA ASP A 66 23.23 -19.14 30.36
C ASP A 66 22.12 -18.85 29.32
N LEU A 67 20.95 -18.43 29.82
CA LEU A 67 19.81 -18.04 28.98
C LEU A 67 19.93 -16.56 28.58
N PRO A 68 20.09 -16.22 27.29
CA PRO A 68 20.16 -14.83 26.86
C PRO A 68 18.77 -14.17 26.95
N ALA A 69 18.60 -13.26 27.90
CA ALA A 69 17.41 -12.43 28.03
C ALA A 69 17.33 -11.37 26.91
N GLN A 70 16.87 -11.79 25.72
CA GLN A 70 16.73 -10.93 24.53
C GLN A 70 15.40 -11.20 23.77
N ALA A 71 14.29 -11.27 24.50
CA ALA A 71 12.95 -11.48 23.92
C ALA A 71 11.97 -10.31 24.13
N GLU A 72 12.13 -9.50 25.18
CA GLU A 72 11.14 -8.47 25.55
C GLU A 72 11.35 -7.12 24.84
N THR A 73 12.59 -6.78 24.47
CA THR A 73 12.94 -5.44 23.96
C THR A 73 12.23 -5.04 22.66
N ILE A 74 11.97 -6.01 21.77
CA ILE A 74 11.45 -5.76 20.42
C ILE A 74 9.92 -5.51 20.43
N ALA A 75 9.21 -6.00 21.45
CA ALA A 75 7.75 -5.92 21.52
C ALA A 75 7.23 -4.54 21.98
N LEU A 76 8.03 -3.78 22.75
CA LEU A 76 7.64 -2.45 23.24
C LEU A 76 7.80 -1.35 22.18
N GLU A 77 8.89 -1.37 21.39
CA GLU A 77 9.19 -0.32 20.41
C GLU A 77 8.06 -0.16 19.36
N GLY A 78 7.47 -1.27 18.90
CA GLY A 78 6.32 -1.24 18.00
C GLY A 78 5.09 -0.55 18.59
N SER A 79 4.82 -0.76 19.89
CA SER A 79 3.69 -0.13 20.58
C SER A 79 3.87 1.37 20.80
N GLU A 80 5.11 1.86 20.90
CA GLU A 80 5.40 3.30 20.99
C GLU A 80 5.22 3.97 19.62
N VAL A 81 5.72 3.35 18.55
CA VAL A 81 5.56 3.86 17.17
C VAL A 81 4.10 3.91 16.75
N GLU A 82 3.28 2.89 17.05
CA GLU A 82 1.84 2.92 16.77
C GLU A 82 1.09 3.99 17.58
N MET A 83 1.51 4.25 18.82
CA MET A 83 0.92 5.30 19.66
C MET A 83 1.23 6.70 19.11
N LEU A 84 2.50 6.97 18.80
CA LEU A 84 2.93 8.25 18.21
C LEU A 84 2.30 8.50 16.84
N ARG A 85 2.16 7.45 16.01
CA ARG A 85 1.45 7.52 14.72
C ARG A 85 -0.02 7.88 14.91
N ARG A 86 -0.68 7.34 15.94
CA ARG A 86 -2.08 7.68 16.25
C ARG A 86 -2.23 9.11 16.79
N GLU A 87 -1.37 9.55 17.70
CA GLU A 87 -1.38 10.93 18.21
C GLU A 87 -1.16 11.95 17.07
N ALA A 88 -0.22 11.67 16.15
CA ALA A 88 0.00 12.48 14.96
C ALA A 88 -1.20 12.46 13.99
N LEU A 89 -1.94 11.35 13.90
CA LEU A 89 -3.16 11.21 13.09
C LEU A 89 -4.32 12.04 13.67
N GLU A 90 -4.55 11.93 14.98
CA GLU A 90 -5.56 12.69 15.71
C GLU A 90 -5.26 14.20 15.63
N THR A 91 -3.98 14.59 15.75
CA THR A 91 -3.53 15.97 15.55
C THR A 91 -3.80 16.46 14.12
N ALA A 92 -3.51 15.64 13.10
CA ALA A 92 -3.75 16.01 11.71
C ALA A 92 -5.25 16.19 11.38
N ILE A 93 -6.14 15.40 12.02
CA ILE A 93 -7.59 15.58 11.93
C ILE A 93 -8.01 16.91 12.59
N VAL A 94 -7.56 17.17 13.82
CA VAL A 94 -7.93 18.37 14.59
C VAL A 94 -7.44 19.67 13.95
N ASP A 95 -6.21 19.69 13.43
CA ASP A 95 -5.63 20.84 12.72
C ASP A 95 -6.16 20.97 11.27
N ASN A 96 -7.00 20.03 10.80
CA ASN A 96 -7.46 19.91 9.41
C ASN A 96 -6.28 19.91 8.41
N ASN A 97 -5.17 19.26 8.77
CA ASN A 97 -3.95 19.14 7.98
C ASN A 97 -3.96 17.86 7.12
N LEU A 98 -5.09 17.61 6.45
CA LEU A 98 -5.34 16.43 5.63
C LEU A 98 -5.54 16.83 4.16
N THR A 99 -4.99 16.05 3.21
CA THR A 99 -5.15 16.37 1.78
C THR A 99 -6.37 15.62 1.20
N PRO A 100 -7.41 16.32 0.72
CA PRO A 100 -8.64 15.67 0.24
C PRO A 100 -8.47 15.00 -1.12
N LEU A 101 -9.04 13.79 -1.26
CA LEU A 101 -8.99 12.96 -2.46
C LEU A 101 -10.32 12.94 -3.21
N VAL A 102 -11.38 12.48 -2.54
CA VAL A 102 -12.72 12.31 -3.10
C VAL A 102 -13.76 12.58 -2.03
N SER A 103 -14.93 13.07 -2.42
CA SER A 103 -16.09 13.17 -1.54
C SER A 103 -17.36 12.92 -2.35
N TYR A 104 -18.27 12.11 -1.83
CA TYR A 104 -19.57 11.83 -2.43
C TYR A 104 -20.61 11.47 -1.37
N CYS A 105 -21.89 11.64 -1.70
CA CYS A 105 -22.99 11.19 -0.85
C CYS A 105 -23.89 10.21 -1.59
N ARG A 106 -24.38 9.18 -0.88
CA ARG A 106 -25.20 8.10 -1.41
C ARG A 106 -26.11 7.55 -0.31
N MET A 107 -27.39 7.30 -0.65
CA MET A 107 -28.38 6.63 0.22
C MET A 107 -28.66 7.28 1.60
N GLY A 108 -28.21 8.53 1.81
CA GLY A 108 -28.38 9.26 3.07
C GLY A 108 -27.07 9.44 3.86
N GLU A 109 -25.98 8.84 3.40
CA GLU A 109 -24.64 8.94 3.99
C GLU A 109 -23.74 9.75 3.04
N CYS A 110 -22.70 10.38 3.60
CA CYS A 110 -21.62 11.06 2.89
C CYS A 110 -20.28 10.45 3.30
N MET A 111 -19.40 10.26 2.32
CA MET A 111 -18.08 9.68 2.47
C MET A 111 -17.05 10.64 1.89
N SER A 112 -16.05 11.03 2.68
CA SER A 112 -14.97 11.93 2.28
C SER A 112 -13.63 11.30 2.60
N SER A 113 -12.82 11.05 1.57
CA SER A 113 -11.51 10.39 1.70
C SER A 113 -10.37 11.40 1.59
N TYR A 114 -9.34 11.19 2.39
CA TYR A 114 -8.17 12.04 2.54
C TYR A 114 -6.91 11.17 2.58
N TYR A 115 -5.75 11.77 2.32
CA TYR A 115 -4.47 11.15 2.66
C TYR A 115 -3.61 12.00 3.58
N THR A 116 -2.73 11.31 4.30
CA THR A 116 -1.66 11.83 5.14
C THR A 116 -0.40 10.96 4.97
N PHE A 117 0.67 11.30 5.70
CA PHE A 117 1.91 10.53 5.88
C PHE A 117 2.38 9.75 4.64
N ASN A 118 2.87 10.50 3.64
CA ASN A 118 3.44 9.90 2.43
C ASN A 118 4.95 9.63 2.57
N ASN A 119 5.37 8.40 2.30
CA ASN A 119 6.77 7.97 2.35
C ASN A 119 7.25 7.51 0.96
N LEU A 120 8.47 7.88 0.55
CA LEU A 120 9.11 7.36 -0.66
C LEU A 120 9.83 6.06 -0.33
N VAL A 121 9.16 4.92 -0.52
CA VAL A 121 9.71 3.58 -0.26
C VAL A 121 10.87 3.28 -1.21
N GLN A 122 10.75 3.64 -2.49
CA GLN A 122 11.76 3.31 -3.49
C GLN A 122 11.73 4.23 -4.72
N GLU A 123 12.90 4.49 -5.32
CA GLU A 123 13.05 5.13 -6.63
C GLU A 123 13.92 4.27 -7.55
N ALA A 124 13.49 4.08 -8.81
CA ALA A 124 14.22 3.34 -9.83
C ALA A 124 14.10 4.03 -11.21
N GLY A 125 15.12 4.83 -11.55
CA GLY A 125 15.26 5.46 -12.88
C GLY A 125 14.27 6.60 -13.15
N ARG A 126 13.02 6.25 -13.46
CA ARG A 126 11.89 7.19 -13.62
C ARG A 126 10.64 6.77 -12.84
N GLU A 127 10.69 5.64 -12.16
CA GLU A 127 9.58 5.11 -11.38
C GLU A 127 9.82 5.35 -9.89
N ARG A 128 8.77 5.69 -9.15
CA ARG A 128 8.79 5.88 -7.70
C ARG A 128 7.65 5.13 -7.05
N LEU A 129 7.94 4.44 -5.96
CA LEU A 129 6.96 3.80 -5.10
C LEU A 129 6.77 4.65 -3.85
N TYR A 130 5.57 5.17 -3.66
CA TYR A 130 5.15 5.81 -2.43
C TYR A 130 4.23 4.88 -1.62
N GLU A 131 4.30 4.97 -0.31
CA GLU A 131 3.24 4.57 0.61
C GLU A 131 2.53 5.84 1.09
N ALA A 132 1.22 5.77 1.30
CA ALA A 132 0.44 6.84 1.91
C ALA A 132 -0.71 6.26 2.75
N GLU A 133 -1.06 6.97 3.83
CA GLU A 133 -2.13 6.56 4.74
C GLU A 133 -3.44 7.23 4.34
N ILE A 134 -4.50 6.43 4.20
CA ILE A 134 -5.83 6.89 3.77
C ILE A 134 -6.78 6.91 4.95
N LEU A 135 -7.45 8.04 5.13
CA LEU A 135 -8.52 8.23 6.10
C LEU A 135 -9.82 8.50 5.36
N THR A 136 -10.91 7.91 5.83
CA THR A 136 -12.25 8.13 5.30
C THR A 136 -13.17 8.60 6.42
N GLN A 137 -13.74 9.79 6.27
CA GLN A 137 -14.79 10.31 7.14
C GLN A 137 -16.16 9.84 6.62
N HIS A 138 -16.96 9.25 7.50
CA HIS A 138 -18.35 8.84 7.25
C HIS A 138 -19.30 9.73 8.06
N SER A 139 -20.14 10.53 7.39
CA SER A 139 -21.17 11.37 8.05
C SER A 139 -22.57 11.13 7.48
N ALA A 140 -23.60 11.52 8.22
CA ALA A 140 -24.96 11.58 7.66
C ALA A 140 -25.09 12.77 6.70
N MET A 141 -25.95 12.65 5.69
CA MET A 141 -26.12 13.68 4.66
C MET A 141 -26.73 14.97 5.23
N GLY A 142 -25.89 15.98 5.41
CA GLY A 142 -26.23 17.26 6.04
C GLY A 142 -25.47 17.53 7.34
N GLU A 143 -24.72 16.55 7.85
CA GLU A 143 -23.90 16.65 9.05
C GLU A 143 -22.40 16.79 8.69
N THR A 144 -21.69 17.60 9.48
CA THR A 144 -20.24 17.87 9.34
C THR A 144 -19.37 17.02 10.26
N GLU A 145 -19.99 16.42 11.29
CA GLU A 145 -19.35 15.47 12.19
C GLU A 145 -19.56 14.04 11.64
N GLY A 146 -18.67 13.11 11.98
CA GLY A 146 -18.69 11.76 11.41
C GLY A 146 -17.62 10.85 11.99
N GLU A 147 -17.75 9.56 11.73
CA GLU A 147 -16.78 8.53 12.11
C GLU A 147 -15.54 8.61 11.20
N TRP A 148 -14.34 8.51 11.78
CA TRP A 148 -13.07 8.49 11.05
C TRP A 148 -12.53 7.07 10.99
N ILE A 149 -12.37 6.55 9.77
CA ILE A 149 -11.87 5.19 9.51
C ILE A 149 -10.49 5.32 8.87
N LEU A 150 -9.48 4.67 9.45
CA LEU A 150 -8.15 4.52 8.86
C LEU A 150 -8.10 3.23 8.03
N ALA A 151 -7.48 3.26 6.85
CA ALA A 151 -7.26 2.06 6.03
C ALA A 151 -6.38 1.02 6.76
N GLU A 152 -6.70 -0.27 6.57
CA GLU A 152 -6.03 -1.39 7.27
C GLU A 152 -4.52 -1.48 7.02
N ALA A 153 -4.05 -1.00 5.88
CA ALA A 153 -2.64 -0.82 5.55
C ALA A 153 -2.46 0.41 4.65
N PRO A 154 -1.23 0.98 4.54
CA PRO A 154 -0.94 2.08 3.61
C PRO A 154 -1.20 1.67 2.16
N THR A 155 -1.83 2.56 1.38
CA THR A 155 -1.96 2.40 -0.07
C THR A 155 -0.62 2.64 -0.74
N GLN A 156 -0.19 1.72 -1.61
CA GLN A 156 1.04 1.84 -2.38
C GLN A 156 0.79 2.43 -3.78
N ILE A 157 1.51 3.49 -4.13
CA ILE A 157 1.38 4.21 -5.40
C ILE A 157 2.68 4.13 -6.20
N LEU A 158 2.61 3.47 -7.36
CA LEU A 158 3.68 3.41 -8.36
C LEU A 158 3.54 4.55 -9.36
N CYS A 159 4.21 5.67 -9.09
CA CYS A 159 4.36 6.78 -10.02
C CYS A 159 5.20 6.35 -11.23
N SER A 160 4.56 6.16 -12.38
CA SER A 160 5.19 5.73 -13.63
C SER A 160 4.36 6.17 -14.83
N THR A 161 5.00 6.74 -15.86
CA THR A 161 4.32 7.04 -17.14
C THR A 161 4.05 5.79 -17.99
N GLU A 162 4.81 4.71 -17.76
CA GLU A 162 4.69 3.45 -18.52
C GLU A 162 3.71 2.44 -17.86
N ARG A 163 3.47 2.54 -16.54
CA ARG A 163 2.58 1.63 -15.79
C ARG A 163 2.06 2.22 -14.46
N PRO A 164 1.29 3.33 -14.52
CA PRO A 164 0.70 3.94 -13.33
C PRO A 164 -0.20 2.91 -12.62
N THR A 165 0.12 2.60 -11.37
CA THR A 165 -0.53 1.52 -10.60
C THR A 165 -0.70 1.95 -9.15
N ALA A 166 -1.84 1.61 -8.56
CA ALA A 166 -2.08 1.66 -7.12
C ALA A 166 -2.30 0.24 -6.57
N VAL A 167 -1.92 -0.01 -5.33
CA VAL A 167 -2.18 -1.27 -4.62
C VAL A 167 -2.74 -0.95 -3.24
N ASP A 168 -3.98 -1.35 -3.02
CA ASP A 168 -4.65 -1.28 -1.73
C ASP A 168 -4.65 -2.66 -1.06
N PHE A 169 -4.92 -2.70 0.24
CA PHE A 169 -5.15 -3.95 0.97
C PHE A 169 -6.53 -3.90 1.64
N ALA A 170 -7.28 -5.00 1.57
CA ALA A 170 -8.57 -5.13 2.25
C ALA A 170 -8.80 -6.57 2.72
N GLY A 171 -8.83 -6.76 4.04
CA GLY A 171 -9.04 -8.02 4.76
C GLY A 171 -7.89 -9.02 4.57
N ASN A 172 -7.81 -9.62 3.38
CA ASN A 172 -6.79 -10.58 2.99
C ASN A 172 -6.46 -10.56 1.47
N GLU A 173 -6.96 -9.56 0.73
CA GLU A 173 -6.66 -9.38 -0.69
C GLU A 173 -5.90 -8.07 -0.93
N TYR A 174 -4.89 -8.14 -1.81
CA TYR A 174 -4.34 -6.96 -2.46
C TYR A 174 -5.19 -6.60 -3.67
N ILE A 175 -5.62 -5.35 -3.73
CA ILE A 175 -6.42 -4.77 -4.82
C ILE A 175 -5.47 -3.97 -5.71
N ILE A 176 -5.08 -4.56 -6.84
CA ILE A 176 -4.11 -3.97 -7.78
C ILE A 176 -4.88 -3.21 -8.85
N ASN A 177 -4.82 -1.89 -8.77
CA ASN A 177 -5.48 -0.94 -9.68
C ASN A 177 -4.48 -0.44 -10.73
N HIS A 178 -4.58 -0.95 -11.96
CA HIS A 178 -3.90 -0.38 -13.11
C HIS A 178 -4.68 0.84 -13.60
N LEU A 179 -4.06 2.02 -13.50
CA LEU A 179 -4.74 3.29 -13.73
C LEU A 179 -4.64 3.70 -15.21
N SER A 180 -5.56 4.57 -15.65
CA SER A 180 -5.46 5.28 -16.94
C SER A 180 -5.46 6.80 -16.76
N PRO A 181 -4.31 7.39 -16.36
CA PRO A 181 -4.18 8.84 -16.23
C PRO A 181 -4.48 9.52 -17.57
N GLY A 182 -5.56 10.30 -17.59
CA GLY A 182 -6.09 10.94 -18.80
C GLY A 182 -7.58 10.68 -19.01
N VAL A 183 -8.06 9.51 -18.60
CA VAL A 183 -9.47 9.11 -18.64
C VAL A 183 -10.11 9.31 -17.26
N SER A 184 -11.40 9.63 -17.20
CA SER A 184 -12.15 9.63 -15.93
C SER A 184 -12.13 8.20 -15.35
N PRO A 185 -11.85 8.02 -14.05
CA PRO A 185 -11.84 6.69 -13.45
C PRO A 185 -13.27 6.14 -13.35
N SER A 186 -13.38 4.83 -13.19
CA SER A 186 -14.58 4.22 -12.65
C SER A 186 -14.76 4.66 -11.19
N SER A 187 -15.98 4.59 -10.64
CA SER A 187 -16.22 4.93 -9.23
C SER A 187 -15.36 4.11 -8.25
N PHE A 188 -15.06 2.85 -8.59
CA PHE A 188 -14.21 1.97 -7.78
C PHE A 188 -12.70 2.26 -7.87
N GLN A 189 -12.27 3.25 -8.67
CA GLN A 189 -10.88 3.72 -8.74
C GLN A 189 -10.74 5.23 -8.51
N ALA A 190 -11.82 5.94 -8.19
CA ALA A 190 -11.80 7.40 -8.09
C ALA A 190 -10.85 7.92 -7.00
N GLU A 191 -10.77 7.21 -5.88
CA GLU A 191 -9.90 7.52 -4.75
C GLU A 191 -8.41 7.30 -5.07
N VAL A 192 -8.05 6.10 -5.52
CA VAL A 192 -6.66 5.75 -5.89
C VAL A 192 -6.12 6.53 -7.08
N ASP A 193 -6.98 6.92 -8.02
CA ASP A 193 -6.60 7.82 -9.12
C ASP A 193 -6.38 9.26 -8.61
N ALA A 194 -7.25 9.78 -7.72
CA ALA A 194 -7.02 11.08 -7.10
C ALA A 194 -5.72 11.09 -6.27
N LEU A 195 -5.44 10.02 -5.53
CA LEU A 195 -4.20 9.82 -4.76
C LEU A 195 -2.98 9.76 -5.66
N TYR A 196 -3.06 9.04 -6.79
CA TYR A 196 -2.02 9.00 -7.81
C TYR A 196 -1.69 10.39 -8.35
N TRP A 197 -2.71 11.18 -8.70
CA TRP A 197 -2.52 12.54 -9.21
C TRP A 197 -1.96 13.51 -8.14
N ALA A 198 -2.37 13.37 -6.89
CA ALA A 198 -1.85 14.15 -5.78
C ALA A 198 -0.37 13.82 -5.50
N LEU A 199 -0.04 12.55 -5.25
CA LEU A 199 1.33 12.13 -4.89
C LEU A 199 2.32 12.26 -6.06
N CYS A 200 1.93 11.82 -7.26
CA CYS A 200 2.87 11.76 -8.39
C CYS A 200 3.04 13.10 -9.13
N HIS A 201 2.05 14.00 -9.05
CA HIS A 201 2.02 15.23 -9.87
C HIS A 201 1.68 16.51 -9.10
N ASN A 202 1.39 16.43 -7.79
CA ASN A 202 0.92 17.55 -6.96
C ASN A 202 -0.31 18.25 -7.58
N ILE A 203 -1.29 17.45 -8.01
CA ILE A 203 -2.54 17.89 -8.63
C ILE A 203 -3.70 17.53 -7.70
N SER A 204 -4.54 18.51 -7.35
CA SER A 204 -5.65 18.33 -6.41
C SER A 204 -6.88 17.72 -7.06
N ALA A 205 -7.74 17.10 -6.23
CA ALA A 205 -9.06 16.61 -6.64
C ALA A 205 -9.91 17.67 -7.36
N SER A 206 -9.85 18.93 -6.89
CA SER A 206 -10.54 20.06 -7.50
C SER A 206 -10.06 20.39 -8.92
N GLN A 207 -8.76 20.25 -9.21
CA GLN A 207 -8.21 20.39 -10.56
C GLN A 207 -8.57 19.21 -11.46
N LEU A 208 -8.66 17.99 -10.91
CA LEU A 208 -9.09 16.81 -11.68
C LEU A 208 -10.55 16.87 -12.13
N ALA A 209 -11.39 17.63 -11.43
CA ALA A 209 -12.77 17.91 -11.80
C ALA A 209 -12.92 18.94 -12.95
N GLU A 210 -11.86 19.66 -13.32
CA GLU A 210 -11.90 20.59 -14.44
C GLU A 210 -12.02 19.85 -15.78
N THR A 211 -13.08 20.14 -16.54
CA THR A 211 -13.41 19.47 -17.81
C THR A 211 -12.24 19.49 -18.80
N GLY A 212 -11.64 18.32 -19.02
CA GLY A 212 -10.54 18.13 -19.98
C GLY A 212 -9.13 18.43 -19.44
N PHE A 213 -8.99 19.00 -18.23
CA PHE A 213 -7.68 19.27 -17.59
C PHE A 213 -6.86 17.98 -17.49
N ARG A 214 -7.47 16.92 -16.96
CA ARG A 214 -6.88 15.57 -16.82
C ARG A 214 -6.30 15.02 -18.13
N ALA A 215 -7.07 15.03 -19.22
CA ALA A 215 -6.63 14.54 -20.53
C ALA A 215 -5.53 15.42 -21.16
N SER A 216 -5.54 16.73 -20.86
CA SER A 216 -4.49 17.67 -21.27
C SER A 216 -3.17 17.42 -20.51
N GLN A 217 -3.25 17.26 -19.19
CA GLN A 217 -2.13 16.93 -18.31
C GLN A 217 -1.48 15.60 -18.67
N ALA A 218 -2.29 14.54 -18.82
CA ALA A 218 -1.81 13.22 -19.19
C ALA A 218 -1.03 13.24 -20.52
N ARG A 219 -1.56 13.92 -21.55
CA ARG A 219 -0.86 14.12 -22.82
C ARG A 219 0.45 14.91 -22.66
N ARG A 220 0.46 15.95 -21.82
CA ARG A 220 1.65 16.78 -21.55
C ARG A 220 2.75 16.03 -20.81
N LEU A 221 2.37 15.09 -19.93
CA LEU A 221 3.27 14.26 -19.13
C LEU A 221 3.72 12.97 -19.87
N GLY A 222 3.15 12.69 -21.06
CA GLY A 222 3.55 11.56 -21.90
C GLY A 222 2.84 10.23 -21.62
N TYR A 223 1.68 10.25 -20.97
CA TYR A 223 0.85 9.05 -20.78
C TYR A 223 0.17 8.61 -22.08
N ASP A 224 0.02 7.29 -22.23
CA ASP A 224 -0.81 6.70 -23.28
C ASP A 224 -2.30 6.79 -22.90
N LEU A 225 -3.02 7.66 -23.61
CA LEU A 225 -4.46 7.89 -23.43
C LEU A 225 -5.34 6.73 -23.93
N ASN A 226 -4.77 5.73 -24.61
CA ASN A 226 -5.49 4.54 -25.08
C ASN A 226 -5.43 3.39 -24.07
N ARG A 227 -4.76 3.59 -22.93
CA ARG A 227 -4.72 2.62 -21.84
C ARG A 227 -6.10 2.42 -21.24
N GLU A 228 -6.52 1.17 -21.12
CA GLU A 228 -7.70 0.81 -20.31
C GLU A 228 -7.30 0.72 -18.84
N ALA A 229 -8.16 1.26 -17.96
CA ALA A 229 -8.01 1.11 -16.52
C ALA A 229 -8.60 -0.23 -16.09
N ASN A 230 -7.96 -0.92 -15.14
CA ASN A 230 -8.34 -2.26 -14.71
C ASN A 230 -8.06 -2.47 -13.21
N GLN A 231 -8.79 -3.38 -12.57
CA GLN A 231 -8.55 -3.82 -11.20
C GLN A 231 -8.40 -5.35 -11.17
N THR A 232 -7.38 -5.85 -10.50
CA THR A 232 -7.24 -7.28 -10.18
C THR A 232 -7.14 -7.48 -8.68
N ARG A 233 -7.54 -8.66 -8.19
CA ARG A 233 -7.51 -9.06 -6.78
C ARG A 233 -6.61 -10.27 -6.63
N GLN A 234 -5.69 -10.23 -5.66
CA GLN A 234 -4.72 -11.29 -5.44
C GLN A 234 -4.44 -11.46 -3.94
N THR A 235 -4.41 -12.70 -3.45
CA THR A 235 -3.99 -13.01 -2.05
C THR A 235 -2.48 -12.95 -1.84
N SER A 236 -1.71 -12.79 -2.92
CA SER A 236 -0.27 -12.50 -2.92
C SER A 236 0.06 -11.68 -4.15
N VAL A 237 0.73 -10.53 -4.02
CA VAL A 237 1.05 -9.69 -5.19
C VAL A 237 2.04 -10.38 -6.12
N ARG A 238 1.58 -10.73 -7.33
CA ARG A 238 2.41 -11.22 -8.43
C ARG A 238 2.25 -10.31 -9.65
N PHE A 239 3.27 -9.51 -9.90
CA PHE A 239 3.42 -8.84 -11.19
C PHE A 239 3.80 -9.89 -12.24
N LEU A 240 3.01 -9.96 -13.31
CA LEU A 240 3.33 -10.75 -14.51
C LEU A 240 4.20 -9.88 -15.43
N ASP A 241 5.21 -10.49 -16.04
CA ASP A 241 6.19 -9.86 -16.95
C ASP A 241 5.59 -9.48 -18.33
#